data_AF-A0AAV2R9K2-F1
#
_entry.id   AF-A0AAV2R9K2-F1
#
_cell.length_a   1.000
_cell.length_b   1.000
_cell.length_c   1.000
_cell.angle_alpha   90.00
_cell.angle_beta   90.00
_cell.angle_gamma   90.00
#
_symmetry.space_group_name_H-M   'P 1'
#
loop_
_entity.id
_entity.type
_entity.pdbx_description
1 polymer ?
#
loop_
_entity_poly.entity_id
_entity_poly.type
_entity_poly.pdbx_seq_one_letter_code
_entity_poly.pdbx_strand_id
1 'polypeptide(L)'
;MGGSSANYLTYDPEAEIENNENNYQHISIPKYDDQGSSYEYRSLNYTNYTMIGDDLNDLLEFVDAVNMTLLWDMNHFYREADGGWDPTNARMIIEEVSRKSPNVIWQLGNEPNSYAAHTEFSITGHQDALDYGVFRRELLSVFPEVTIVGPDTTHPRIKEDRISDEFGFRSDPVDFQREFLTYGNQDIDVVSWHQAWILESITSTVEDFMDPNLMDVLIKQLDAMVVVRDELAPGKPIWLTETSSAVGGGAPEMSNRYVAGFLWMDKLGLSARLGVDVVCRQTLYHGAYALLDRTSKTLS
;
A
#
# COMPACT_ATOMS: atom_id res chain seq x y z
N MET A 1 -6.41 6.97 -1.04
CA MET A 1 -5.22 7.53 -1.72
C MET A 1 -4.03 6.94 -1.00
N GLY A 2 -3.07 6.35 -1.73
CA GLY A 2 -2.07 5.48 -1.10
C GLY A 2 -1.12 4.87 -2.11
N GLY A 3 -0.56 3.71 -1.77
CA GLY A 3 0.51 3.07 -2.51
C GLY A 3 1.85 3.77 -2.26
N SER A 4 2.91 3.27 -2.87
CA SER A 4 4.26 3.79 -2.61
C SER A 4 4.42 5.30 -2.89
N SER A 5 3.57 5.89 -3.76
CA SER A 5 3.53 7.33 -4.01
C SER A 5 3.10 8.19 -2.81
N ALA A 6 2.39 7.64 -1.82
CA ALA A 6 2.03 8.39 -0.62
C ALA A 6 3.26 8.88 0.16
N ASN A 7 4.33 8.07 0.19
CA ASN A 7 5.60 8.41 0.83
C ASN A 7 6.35 9.59 0.18
N TYR A 8 5.89 10.10 -0.97
CA TYR A 8 6.55 11.18 -1.72
C TYR A 8 5.65 12.40 -1.89
N LEU A 9 4.46 12.37 -1.30
CA LEU A 9 3.50 13.46 -1.41
C LEU A 9 3.90 14.62 -0.49
N THR A 10 3.97 15.82 -1.05
CA THR A 10 4.02 17.08 -0.31
C THR A 10 2.71 17.82 -0.53
N TYR A 11 2.04 18.28 0.53
CA TYR A 11 0.91 19.18 0.37
C TYR A 11 1.34 20.63 0.48
N ASP A 12 1.04 21.44 -0.54
CA ASP A 12 1.24 22.89 -0.54
C ASP A 12 0.01 23.57 -1.15
N PRO A 13 -0.89 24.14 -0.33
CA PRO A 13 -2.14 24.72 -0.80
C PRO A 13 -1.94 25.97 -1.69
N GLU A 14 -0.80 26.63 -1.57
CA GLU A 14 -0.52 27.91 -2.25
C GLU A 14 0.38 27.73 -3.48
N ALA A 15 0.83 26.50 -3.77
CA ALA A 15 1.65 26.24 -4.94
C ALA A 15 0.85 26.45 -6.25
N GLU A 16 1.48 27.06 -7.25
CA GLU A 16 0.92 27.16 -8.58
C GLU A 16 1.06 25.83 -9.34
N ILE A 17 0.13 25.53 -10.25
CA ILE A 17 0.20 24.34 -11.12
C ILE A 17 1.45 24.45 -12.00
N GLU A 18 2.53 23.78 -11.60
CA GLU A 18 3.59 23.44 -12.54
C GLU A 18 3.13 22.22 -13.36
N ASN A 19 3.31 22.27 -14.68
CA ASN A 19 3.02 21.15 -15.59
C ASN A 19 3.93 19.95 -15.23
N ASN A 20 3.56 19.16 -14.22
CA ASN A 20 4.18 17.89 -13.89
C ASN A 20 3.63 16.80 -14.82
N GLU A 21 3.85 16.96 -16.12
CA GLU A 21 3.73 15.83 -17.05
C GLU A 21 4.87 14.84 -16.74
N ASN A 22 4.51 13.76 -16.03
CA ASN A 22 5.28 12.54 -15.74
C ASN A 22 6.01 12.49 -14.38
N ASN A 23 5.25 12.30 -13.30
CA ASN A 23 5.78 11.86 -11.99
C ASN A 23 6.20 10.38 -11.94
N TYR A 24 6.23 9.70 -13.09
CA TYR A 24 6.65 8.32 -13.23
C TYR A 24 7.74 8.24 -14.29
N GLN A 25 9.00 8.17 -13.86
CA GLN A 25 10.07 7.72 -14.78
C GLN A 25 10.20 6.21 -14.65
N HIS A 26 9.78 5.50 -15.70
CA HIS A 26 10.10 4.10 -15.88
C HIS A 26 11.58 3.98 -16.22
N ILE A 27 12.36 3.41 -15.30
CA ILE A 27 13.73 2.99 -15.62
C ILE A 27 13.66 1.49 -15.88
N SER A 28 13.89 1.09 -17.13
CA SER A 28 14.14 -0.31 -17.47
C SER A 28 15.57 -0.64 -17.05
N ILE A 29 15.73 -1.39 -15.96
CA ILE A 29 17.02 -1.95 -15.56
C ILE A 29 17.09 -3.36 -16.14
N PRO A 30 18.02 -3.66 -17.07
CA PRO A 30 18.22 -5.02 -17.52
C PRO A 30 18.80 -5.84 -16.36
N LYS A 31 18.03 -6.80 -15.86
CA LYS A 31 18.56 -7.87 -14.99
C LYS A 31 18.72 -9.13 -15.81
N TYR A 32 19.79 -9.87 -15.52
CA TYR A 32 20.08 -11.14 -16.16
C TYR A 32 19.97 -12.24 -15.10
N ASP A 33 19.21 -13.29 -15.40
CA ASP A 33 19.22 -14.48 -14.55
C ASP A 33 20.54 -15.27 -14.71
N ASP A 34 20.75 -16.26 -13.84
CA ASP A 34 21.91 -17.17 -13.88
C ASP A 34 22.02 -17.97 -15.20
N GLN A 35 21.01 -17.90 -16.07
CA GLN A 35 20.95 -18.54 -17.39
C GLN A 35 21.20 -17.54 -18.55
N GLY A 36 21.44 -16.26 -18.25
CA GLY A 36 21.72 -15.20 -19.21
C GLY A 36 20.49 -14.62 -19.91
N SER A 37 19.27 -14.90 -19.42
CA SER A 37 18.05 -14.30 -19.92
C SER A 37 17.85 -12.90 -19.33
N SER A 38 17.69 -11.89 -20.18
CA SER A 38 17.44 -10.51 -19.75
C SER A 38 15.95 -10.29 -19.51
N TYR A 39 15.58 -9.85 -18.32
CA TYR A 39 14.25 -9.30 -18.06
C TYR A 39 14.36 -7.81 -17.68
N GLU A 40 13.46 -6.99 -18.20
CA GLU A 40 13.39 -5.58 -17.83
C GLU A 40 12.71 -5.46 -16.48
N TYR A 41 13.48 -5.15 -15.43
CA TYR A 41 12.91 -4.70 -14.18
C TYR A 41 12.51 -3.24 -14.33
N ARG A 42 11.20 -2.96 -14.31
CA ARG A 42 10.68 -1.60 -14.21
C ARG A 42 10.78 -1.16 -12.76
N SER A 43 11.85 -0.48 -12.40
CA SER A 43 11.85 0.27 -11.13
C SER A 43 11.03 1.54 -11.33
N LEU A 44 10.01 1.73 -10.48
CA LEU A 44 9.33 3.03 -10.37
C LEU A 44 10.29 3.95 -9.61
N ASN A 45 10.86 4.95 -10.29
CA ASN A 45 11.61 5.99 -9.63
C ASN A 45 10.60 7.02 -9.11
N TYR A 46 10.20 6.89 -7.86
CA TYR A 46 9.29 7.83 -7.23
C TYR A 46 10.05 9.12 -6.91
N THR A 47 9.56 10.22 -7.44
CA THR A 47 10.04 11.56 -7.11
C THR A 47 9.02 12.26 -6.24
N ASN A 48 9.49 13.16 -5.36
CA ASN A 48 8.61 14.03 -4.61
C ASN A 48 7.67 14.78 -5.58
N TYR A 49 6.40 14.86 -5.22
CA TYR A 49 5.41 15.63 -5.96
C TYR A 49 4.52 16.41 -5.00
N THR A 50 3.96 17.50 -5.52
CA THR A 50 3.12 18.39 -4.74
C THR A 50 1.66 18.17 -5.12
N MET A 51 0.80 17.98 -4.12
CA MET A 51 -0.65 18.13 -4.25
C MET A 51 -1.01 19.54 -3.80
N ILE A 52 -1.74 20.27 -4.64
CA ILE A 52 -2.19 21.62 -4.31
C ILE A 52 -3.60 21.59 -3.69
N GLY A 53 -4.07 22.74 -3.24
CA GLY A 53 -5.39 22.85 -2.60
C GLY A 53 -6.53 22.36 -3.49
N ASP A 54 -6.49 22.67 -4.79
CA ASP A 54 -7.50 22.24 -5.75
C ASP A 54 -7.50 20.72 -5.96
N ASP A 55 -6.34 20.06 -6.05
CA ASP A 55 -6.25 18.59 -6.16
C ASP A 55 -6.88 17.89 -4.94
N LEU A 56 -6.61 18.43 -3.74
CA LEU A 56 -7.22 17.93 -2.51
C LEU A 56 -8.74 18.14 -2.54
N ASN A 57 -9.19 19.31 -2.96
CA ASN A 57 -10.60 19.62 -3.06
C ASN A 57 -11.32 18.65 -4.00
N ASP A 58 -10.77 18.40 -5.18
CA ASP A 58 -11.29 17.47 -6.18
C ASP A 58 -11.36 16.03 -5.64
N LEU A 59 -10.33 15.58 -4.92
CA LEU A 59 -10.34 14.25 -4.29
C LEU A 59 -11.48 14.11 -3.27
N LEU A 60 -11.63 15.10 -2.39
CA LEU A 60 -12.66 15.07 -1.34
C LEU A 60 -14.07 15.17 -1.93
N GLU A 61 -14.27 16.01 -2.94
CA GLU A 61 -15.54 16.11 -3.67
C GLU A 61 -15.87 14.82 -4.41
N PHE A 62 -14.89 14.17 -5.04
CA PHE A 62 -15.09 12.87 -5.66
C PHE A 62 -15.54 11.83 -4.64
N VAL A 63 -14.85 11.71 -3.51
CA VAL A 63 -15.15 10.75 -2.44
C VAL A 63 -16.56 10.95 -1.90
N ASP A 64 -16.96 12.21 -1.65
CA ASP A 64 -18.31 12.56 -1.20
C ASP A 64 -19.36 12.20 -2.27
N ALA A 65 -19.10 12.55 -3.54
CA ALA A 65 -20.00 12.28 -4.65
C ALA A 65 -20.26 10.78 -4.88
N VAL A 66 -19.27 9.92 -4.62
CA VAL A 66 -19.42 8.45 -4.71
C VAL A 66 -19.81 7.79 -3.39
N ASN A 67 -19.98 8.56 -2.31
CA ASN A 67 -20.30 8.09 -0.96
C ASN A 67 -19.35 6.96 -0.49
N MET A 68 -18.06 7.14 -0.72
CA MET A 68 -17.01 6.22 -0.24
C MET A 68 -16.32 6.77 1.00
N THR A 69 -15.71 5.88 1.78
CA THR A 69 -14.79 6.27 2.86
C THR A 69 -13.39 6.36 2.29
N LEU A 70 -12.70 7.48 2.53
CA LEU A 70 -11.34 7.65 2.06
C LEU A 70 -10.37 6.99 3.05
N LEU A 71 -9.72 5.92 2.61
CA LEU A 71 -8.52 5.41 3.27
C LEU A 71 -7.32 6.21 2.74
N TRP A 72 -6.64 6.95 3.62
CA TRP A 72 -5.58 7.89 3.27
C TRP A 72 -4.27 7.52 3.95
N ASP A 73 -3.27 7.18 3.14
CA ASP A 73 -1.89 7.00 3.56
C ASP A 73 -1.05 8.30 3.47
N MET A 74 -0.48 8.70 4.61
CA MET A 74 0.30 9.93 4.77
C MET A 74 1.78 9.72 4.51
N ASN A 75 2.45 10.79 4.06
CA ASN A 75 3.88 10.75 3.81
C ASN A 75 4.69 10.53 5.11
N HIS A 76 5.42 9.41 5.15
CA HIS A 76 6.24 9.01 6.29
C HIS A 76 7.72 9.38 6.16
N PHE A 77 8.14 10.06 5.09
CA PHE A 77 9.55 10.41 4.83
C PHE A 77 9.98 11.77 5.39
N TYR A 78 9.06 12.60 5.88
CA TYR A 78 9.42 13.78 6.65
C TYR A 78 9.96 13.39 8.02
N ARG A 79 11.19 13.83 8.32
CA ARG A 79 11.93 13.44 9.53
C ARG A 79 12.49 14.65 10.24
N GLU A 80 12.37 14.62 11.56
CA GLU A 80 13.06 15.52 12.47
C GLU A 80 14.55 15.17 12.57
N ALA A 81 15.34 16.10 13.12
CA ALA A 81 16.78 15.91 13.27
C ALA A 81 17.16 14.75 14.21
N ASP A 82 16.25 14.33 15.11
CA ASP A 82 16.43 13.19 16.01
C ASP A 82 15.96 11.85 15.41
N GLY A 83 15.42 11.87 14.18
CA GLY A 83 14.93 10.70 13.47
C GLY A 83 13.44 10.41 13.65
N GLY A 84 12.73 11.15 14.52
CA GLY A 84 11.28 11.05 14.63
C GLY A 84 10.55 11.55 13.38
N TRP A 85 9.31 11.10 13.16
CA TRP A 85 8.48 11.62 12.09
C TRP A 85 8.11 13.10 12.30
N ASP A 86 8.29 13.93 11.26
CA ASP A 86 7.89 15.34 11.25
C ASP A 86 6.46 15.47 10.71
N PRO A 87 5.47 15.82 11.54
CA PRO A 87 4.07 15.92 11.15
C PRO A 87 3.71 17.26 10.47
N THR A 88 4.64 18.19 10.27
CA THR A 88 4.35 19.57 9.85
C THR A 88 3.55 19.62 8.55
N ASN A 89 3.93 18.84 7.53
CA ASN A 89 3.17 18.78 6.28
C ASN A 89 1.81 18.07 6.46
N ALA A 90 1.78 16.99 7.26
CA ALA A 90 0.54 16.24 7.53
C ALA A 90 -0.52 17.09 8.26
N ARG A 91 -0.11 17.99 9.17
CA ARG A 91 -1.03 18.92 9.87
C ARG A 91 -1.84 19.77 8.91
N MET A 92 -1.23 20.24 7.83
CA MET A 92 -1.92 21.05 6.83
C MET A 92 -3.05 20.26 6.15
N ILE A 93 -2.79 19.00 5.79
CA ILE A 93 -3.82 18.11 5.24
C ILE A 93 -4.93 17.85 6.28
N ILE A 94 -4.55 17.50 7.52
CA ILE A 94 -5.48 17.22 8.62
C ILE A 94 -6.42 18.41 8.86
N GLU A 95 -5.88 19.63 8.90
CA GLU A 95 -6.65 20.86 9.09
C GLU A 95 -7.64 21.08 7.95
N GLU A 96 -7.24 20.93 6.69
CA GLU A 96 -8.13 21.12 5.54
C GLU A 96 -9.24 20.07 5.49
N VAL A 97 -8.89 18.81 5.72
CA VAL A 97 -9.85 17.69 5.77
C VAL A 97 -10.88 17.94 6.89
N SER A 98 -10.45 18.42 8.07
CA SER A 98 -11.36 18.69 9.18
C SER A 98 -12.46 19.71 8.85
N ARG A 99 -12.16 20.69 7.98
CA ARG A 99 -13.12 21.73 7.57
C ARG A 99 -14.23 21.19 6.65
N LYS A 100 -13.94 20.13 5.89
CA LYS A 100 -14.89 19.51 4.96
C LYS A 100 -15.66 18.34 5.58
N SER A 101 -15.22 17.83 6.74
CA SER A 101 -15.83 16.72 7.48
C SER A 101 -16.07 15.42 6.67
N PRO A 102 -15.17 14.98 5.77
CA PRO A 102 -15.32 13.70 5.09
C PRO A 102 -15.04 12.53 6.03
N ASN A 103 -15.61 11.36 5.73
CA ASN A 103 -15.27 10.13 6.43
C ASN A 103 -13.90 9.63 5.96
N VAL A 104 -12.88 9.78 6.82
CA VAL A 104 -11.49 9.41 6.51
C VAL A 104 -10.96 8.41 7.53
N ILE A 105 -10.30 7.39 7.01
CA ILE A 105 -9.50 6.42 7.77
C ILE A 105 -8.04 6.69 7.42
N TRP A 106 -7.18 6.70 8.41
CA TRP A 106 -5.82 7.22 8.29
C TRP A 106 -4.77 6.12 8.37
N GLN A 107 -3.73 6.24 7.55
CA GLN A 107 -2.53 5.40 7.53
C GLN A 107 -1.30 6.31 7.51
N LEU A 108 -0.15 5.76 7.93
CA LEU A 108 1.14 6.44 7.87
C LEU A 108 2.19 5.51 7.26
N GLY A 109 2.60 5.87 6.05
CA GLY A 109 3.62 5.18 5.29
C GLY A 109 3.14 3.91 4.60
N ASN A 110 3.58 3.74 3.35
CA ASN A 110 3.34 2.51 2.58
C ASN A 110 4.55 1.58 2.64
N GLU A 111 4.37 0.34 3.11
CA GLU A 111 5.38 -0.73 3.09
C GLU A 111 6.72 -0.34 3.77
N PRO A 112 6.70 0.15 5.03
CA PRO A 112 7.90 0.66 5.71
C PRO A 112 9.01 -0.38 5.88
N ASN A 113 8.66 -1.67 5.93
CA ASN A 113 9.60 -2.78 5.95
C ASN A 113 10.45 -2.89 4.67
N SER A 114 10.05 -2.20 3.60
CA SER A 114 10.69 -2.24 2.28
C SER A 114 11.43 -0.96 1.88
N TYR A 115 11.40 0.11 2.69
CA TYR A 115 12.00 1.41 2.33
C TYR A 115 13.46 1.32 1.86
N ALA A 116 14.27 0.47 2.49
CA ALA A 116 15.68 0.29 2.15
C ALA A 116 15.93 -0.34 0.77
N ALA A 117 14.91 -0.97 0.16
CA ALA A 117 15.00 -1.57 -1.16
C ALA A 117 14.85 -0.53 -2.29
N HIS A 118 14.26 0.63 -1.98
CA HIS A 118 13.90 1.65 -2.97
C HIS A 118 14.47 3.04 -2.63
N THR A 119 15.03 3.20 -1.43
CA THR A 119 15.54 4.48 -0.93
C THR A 119 16.81 4.27 -0.09
N GLU A 120 17.51 5.36 0.25
CA GLU A 120 18.60 5.33 1.24
C GLU A 120 18.07 5.34 2.69
N PHE A 121 16.75 5.50 2.87
CA PHE A 121 16.08 5.55 4.15
C PHE A 121 15.60 4.17 4.59
N SER A 122 15.61 3.92 5.90
CA SER A 122 15.10 2.69 6.49
C SER A 122 14.62 2.97 7.90
N ILE A 123 13.60 2.23 8.33
CA ILE A 123 13.03 2.33 9.67
C ILE A 123 12.85 0.94 10.29
N THR A 124 12.86 0.84 11.61
CA THR A 124 12.52 -0.39 12.34
C THR A 124 11.03 -0.38 12.72
N GLY A 125 10.45 -1.54 13.03
CA GLY A 125 9.06 -1.59 13.48
C GLY A 125 8.85 -0.82 14.79
N HIS A 126 9.87 -0.76 15.64
CA HIS A 126 9.84 0.04 16.86
C HIS A 126 9.78 1.55 16.57
N GLN A 127 10.64 2.08 15.70
CA GLN A 127 10.60 3.51 15.38
C GLN A 127 9.28 3.89 14.67
N ASP A 128 8.81 3.03 13.76
CA ASP A 128 7.51 3.21 13.09
C ASP A 128 6.35 3.25 14.11
N ALA A 129 6.37 2.38 15.12
CA ALA A 129 5.40 2.43 16.21
C ALA A 129 5.44 3.76 17.01
N LEU A 130 6.63 4.33 17.24
CA LEU A 130 6.75 5.65 17.89
C LEU A 130 6.16 6.76 17.01
N ASP A 131 6.36 6.67 15.70
CA ASP A 131 5.85 7.62 14.72
C ASP A 131 4.31 7.55 14.62
N TYR A 132 3.72 6.35 14.63
CA TYR A 132 2.27 6.17 14.76
C TYR A 132 1.71 6.78 16.05
N GLY A 133 2.47 6.74 17.15
CA GLY A 133 2.11 7.43 18.39
C GLY A 133 2.09 8.95 18.24
N VAL A 134 2.99 9.55 17.44
CA VAL A 134 2.92 10.97 17.06
C VAL A 134 1.68 11.21 16.20
N PHE A 135 1.50 10.40 15.16
CA PHE A 135 0.39 10.52 14.22
C PHE A 135 -0.99 10.49 14.88
N ARG A 136 -1.22 9.54 15.80
CA ARG A 136 -2.47 9.48 16.56
C ARG A 136 -2.72 10.76 17.37
N ARG A 137 -1.68 11.34 17.99
CA ARG A 137 -1.83 12.60 18.75
C ARG A 137 -2.16 13.78 17.85
N GLU A 138 -1.52 13.89 16.69
CA GLU A 138 -1.81 14.96 15.71
C GLU A 138 -3.25 14.87 15.23
N LEU A 139 -3.71 13.67 14.87
CA LEU A 139 -5.09 13.42 14.47
C LEU A 139 -6.10 13.74 15.58
N LEU A 140 -5.87 13.26 16.81
CA LEU A 140 -6.76 13.52 17.95
C LEU A 140 -6.73 14.97 18.46
N SER A 141 -5.77 15.79 18.02
CA SER A 141 -5.77 17.22 18.30
C SER A 141 -6.84 17.99 17.52
N VAL A 142 -7.33 17.40 16.42
CA VAL A 142 -8.30 17.99 15.50
C VAL A 142 -9.62 17.22 15.47
N PHE A 143 -9.57 15.89 15.46
CA PHE A 143 -10.74 15.02 15.38
C PHE A 143 -11.09 14.42 16.75
N PRO A 144 -12.39 14.38 17.12
CA PRO A 144 -12.81 13.79 18.39
C PRO A 144 -12.63 12.26 18.44
N GLU A 145 -12.75 11.61 17.28
CA GLU A 145 -12.56 10.17 17.09
C GLU A 145 -11.87 9.95 15.75
N VAL A 146 -10.98 8.97 15.68
CA VAL A 146 -10.27 8.57 14.45
C VAL A 146 -10.16 7.07 14.38
N THR A 147 -10.08 6.55 13.15
CA THR A 147 -9.66 5.17 12.88
C THR A 147 -8.31 5.23 12.19
N ILE A 148 -7.31 4.56 12.78
CA ILE A 148 -5.96 4.45 12.23
C ILE A 148 -5.71 2.99 11.86
N VAL A 149 -5.21 2.79 10.65
CA VAL A 149 -4.87 1.49 10.07
C VAL A 149 -3.36 1.47 9.85
N GLY A 150 -2.69 0.35 10.16
CA GLY A 150 -1.25 0.25 9.96
C GLY A 150 -0.68 -1.12 10.34
N PRO A 151 0.61 -1.36 10.07
CA PRO A 151 1.59 -0.47 9.47
C PRO A 151 1.78 -0.69 7.95
N ASP A 152 0.83 -1.33 7.27
CA ASP A 152 0.86 -1.52 5.81
C ASP A 152 2.13 -2.20 5.29
N THR A 153 2.59 -3.24 6.00
CA THR A 153 3.75 -4.05 5.58
C THR A 153 3.49 -4.78 4.27
N THR A 154 4.55 -5.14 3.55
CA THR A 154 4.44 -6.08 2.42
C THR A 154 3.97 -7.46 2.89
N HIS A 155 3.64 -8.35 1.95
CA HIS A 155 3.26 -9.73 2.24
C HIS A 155 4.37 -10.52 2.96
N PRO A 156 4.02 -11.48 3.84
CA PRO A 156 4.96 -12.47 4.34
C PRO A 156 5.63 -13.23 3.19
N ARG A 157 6.95 -13.43 3.32
CA ARG A 157 7.74 -14.22 2.38
C ARG A 157 7.49 -15.70 2.61
N ILE A 158 7.00 -16.38 1.58
CA ILE A 158 6.69 -17.81 1.61
C ILE A 158 7.46 -18.46 0.48
N LYS A 159 8.16 -19.58 0.73
CA LYS A 159 9.03 -20.21 -0.27
C LYS A 159 8.35 -20.51 -1.63
N GLU A 160 7.05 -20.76 -1.62
CA GLU A 160 6.25 -21.01 -2.83
C GLU A 160 5.69 -19.74 -3.49
N ASP A 161 5.95 -18.56 -2.93
CA ASP A 161 5.66 -17.31 -3.60
C ASP A 161 6.53 -17.14 -4.85
N ARG A 162 6.01 -16.34 -5.77
CA ARG A 162 6.73 -15.97 -7.00
C ARG A 162 7.22 -14.53 -6.89
N ILE A 163 7.49 -14.06 -5.67
CA ILE A 163 7.99 -12.71 -5.43
C ILE A 163 9.35 -12.88 -4.77
N SER A 164 10.36 -13.10 -5.60
CA SER A 164 11.72 -13.44 -5.18
C SER A 164 12.29 -12.51 -4.11
N ASP A 165 13.09 -13.07 -3.21
CA ASP A 165 13.93 -12.40 -2.20
C ASP A 165 15.01 -11.44 -2.79
N GLU A 166 15.07 -11.25 -4.11
CA GLU A 166 16.13 -10.51 -4.82
C GLU A 166 16.09 -8.98 -4.64
N PHE A 167 15.15 -8.44 -3.88
CA PHE A 167 15.00 -6.99 -3.67
C PHE A 167 15.84 -6.43 -2.52
N GLY A 168 16.65 -7.25 -1.84
CA GLY A 168 17.53 -6.77 -0.77
C GLY A 168 16.76 -6.22 0.44
N PHE A 169 15.53 -6.70 0.64
CA PHE A 169 14.72 -6.34 1.80
C PHE A 169 15.47 -6.65 3.09
N ARG A 170 15.77 -5.61 3.87
CA ARG A 170 16.56 -5.75 5.10
C ARG A 170 15.76 -6.35 6.26
N SER A 171 14.45 -6.12 6.28
CA SER A 171 13.56 -6.56 7.36
C SER A 171 12.58 -7.59 6.85
N ASP A 172 12.33 -8.63 7.64
CA ASP A 172 11.22 -9.55 7.40
C ASP A 172 9.88 -8.85 7.67
N PRO A 173 8.88 -8.93 6.77
CA PRO A 173 7.60 -8.27 6.98
C PRO A 173 6.91 -8.76 8.26
N VAL A 174 7.04 -10.06 8.59
CA VAL A 174 6.45 -10.63 9.81
C VAL A 174 7.21 -10.16 11.05
N ASP A 175 8.54 -10.10 10.99
CA ASP A 175 9.35 -9.57 12.10
C ASP A 175 9.11 -8.07 12.32
N PHE A 176 9.00 -7.29 11.23
CA PHE A 176 8.67 -5.87 11.29
C PHE A 176 7.29 -5.67 11.91
N GLN A 177 6.29 -6.42 11.44
CA GLN A 177 4.93 -6.40 11.97
C GLN A 177 4.91 -6.73 13.47
N ARG A 178 5.67 -7.75 13.87
CA ARG A 178 5.81 -8.18 15.27
C ARG A 178 6.46 -7.10 16.14
N GLU A 179 7.54 -6.50 15.67
CA GLU A 179 8.20 -5.40 16.37
C GLU A 179 7.27 -4.20 16.50
N PHE A 180 6.62 -3.79 15.40
CA PHE A 180 5.64 -2.70 15.39
C PHE A 180 4.51 -2.94 16.40
N LEU A 181 3.82 -4.09 16.34
CA LEU A 181 2.70 -4.38 17.25
C LEU A 181 3.12 -4.51 18.70
N THR A 182 4.38 -4.87 18.98
CA THR A 182 4.91 -4.89 20.36
C THR A 182 4.90 -3.50 20.99
N TYR A 183 5.15 -2.45 20.21
CA TYR A 183 5.30 -1.08 20.71
C TYR A 183 4.15 -0.13 20.33
N GLY A 184 3.43 -0.40 19.25
CA GLY A 184 2.47 0.52 18.63
C GLY A 184 1.04 0.01 18.57
N ASN A 185 0.74 -1.18 19.11
CA ASN A 185 -0.62 -1.73 19.09
C ASN A 185 -1.65 -0.73 19.66
N GLN A 186 -1.34 0.01 20.72
CA GLN A 186 -2.27 1.01 21.28
C GLN A 186 -2.59 2.19 20.36
N ASP A 187 -1.77 2.44 19.33
CA ASP A 187 -1.85 3.63 18.48
C ASP A 187 -2.58 3.38 17.14
N ILE A 188 -2.88 2.12 16.83
CA ILE A 188 -3.70 1.71 15.67
C ILE A 188 -5.03 1.13 16.11
N ASP A 189 -6.02 1.10 15.22
CA ASP A 189 -7.33 0.47 15.45
C ASP A 189 -7.47 -0.83 14.63
N VAL A 190 -6.70 -0.95 13.55
CA VAL A 190 -6.72 -2.09 12.61
C VAL A 190 -5.29 -2.47 12.23
N VAL A 191 -5.02 -3.77 12.19
CA VAL A 191 -3.76 -4.30 11.67
C VAL A 191 -3.84 -4.44 10.15
N SER A 192 -2.89 -3.88 9.40
CA SER A 192 -2.88 -3.95 7.94
C SER A 192 -1.58 -4.46 7.34
N TRP A 193 -1.72 -5.01 6.13
CA TRP A 193 -0.63 -5.48 5.30
C TRP A 193 -1.09 -5.63 3.84
N HIS A 194 -0.14 -5.77 2.93
CA HIS A 194 -0.36 -5.79 1.48
C HIS A 194 -0.10 -7.16 0.89
N GLN A 195 -0.76 -7.48 -0.23
CA GLN A 195 -0.57 -8.78 -0.88
C GLN A 195 -0.71 -8.74 -2.39
N ALA A 196 0.21 -9.38 -3.09
CA ALA A 196 0.07 -9.80 -4.48
C ALA A 196 0.75 -11.16 -4.66
N TRP A 197 0.38 -11.93 -5.70
CA TRP A 197 0.95 -13.26 -5.91
C TRP A 197 2.13 -13.29 -6.88
N ILE A 198 2.20 -12.32 -7.79
CA ILE A 198 3.05 -12.38 -8.99
C ILE A 198 3.85 -11.07 -9.16
N LEU A 199 5.11 -11.18 -9.56
CA LEU A 199 5.89 -10.03 -10.09
C LEU A 199 5.57 -9.79 -11.57
N GLU A 200 5.29 -8.54 -11.97
CA GLU A 200 5.14 -8.18 -13.40
C GLU A 200 6.36 -8.62 -14.23
N SER A 201 7.57 -8.53 -13.65
CA SER A 201 8.83 -8.87 -14.32
C SER A 201 9.07 -10.37 -14.50
N ILE A 202 8.30 -11.22 -13.83
CA ILE A 202 8.26 -12.64 -14.13
C ILE A 202 7.31 -12.80 -15.30
N THR A 203 7.70 -13.57 -16.32
CA THR A 203 6.83 -13.92 -17.45
C THR A 203 5.65 -14.74 -16.93
N SER A 204 4.66 -14.05 -16.37
CA SER A 204 3.44 -14.65 -15.87
C SER A 204 2.69 -15.27 -17.03
N THR A 205 2.12 -16.42 -16.77
CA THR A 205 1.35 -17.19 -17.74
C THR A 205 -0.12 -17.18 -17.35
N VAL A 206 -0.99 -17.44 -18.32
CA VAL A 206 -2.44 -17.58 -18.06
C VAL A 206 -2.68 -18.72 -17.07
N GLU A 207 -1.86 -19.76 -17.12
CA GLU A 207 -1.87 -20.91 -16.22
C GLU A 207 -1.61 -20.50 -14.76
N ASP A 208 -0.72 -19.53 -14.51
CA ASP A 208 -0.43 -19.06 -13.15
C ASP A 208 -1.66 -18.44 -12.48
N PHE A 209 -2.49 -17.73 -13.26
CA PHE A 209 -3.73 -17.12 -12.76
C PHE A 209 -4.82 -18.15 -12.42
N MET A 210 -4.61 -19.41 -12.80
CA MET A 210 -5.51 -20.53 -12.52
C MET A 210 -4.86 -21.62 -11.65
N ASP A 211 -3.62 -21.41 -11.18
CA ASP A 211 -2.89 -22.39 -10.39
C ASP A 211 -3.36 -22.36 -8.92
N PRO A 212 -4.03 -23.43 -8.43
CA PRO A 212 -4.49 -23.48 -7.05
C PRO A 212 -3.32 -23.48 -6.06
N ASN A 213 -2.14 -23.98 -6.43
CA ASN A 213 -0.98 -23.96 -5.53
C ASN A 213 -0.49 -22.54 -5.28
N LEU A 214 -0.59 -21.67 -6.30
CA LEU A 214 -0.27 -20.25 -6.16
C LEU A 214 -1.31 -19.56 -5.27
N MET A 215 -2.59 -19.87 -5.45
CA MET A 215 -3.68 -19.33 -4.62
C MET A 215 -3.49 -19.71 -3.14
N ASP A 216 -3.12 -20.96 -2.86
CA ASP A 216 -2.89 -21.50 -1.51
C ASP A 216 -1.73 -20.80 -0.76
N VAL A 217 -0.85 -20.06 -1.45
CA VAL A 217 0.17 -19.21 -0.79
C VAL A 217 -0.49 -18.17 0.13
N LEU A 218 -1.65 -17.64 -0.26
CA LEU A 218 -2.39 -16.66 0.55
C LEU A 218 -2.79 -17.25 1.91
N ILE A 219 -3.08 -18.54 1.99
CA ILE A 219 -3.43 -19.21 3.25
C ILE A 219 -2.26 -19.12 4.24
N LYS A 220 -1.04 -19.39 3.77
CA LYS A 220 0.18 -19.34 4.59
C LYS A 220 0.52 -17.91 5.01
N GLN A 221 0.35 -16.94 4.10
CA GLN A 221 0.56 -15.53 4.39
C GLN A 221 -0.44 -15.02 5.45
N LEU A 222 -1.71 -15.39 5.31
CA LEU A 222 -2.74 -15.05 6.29
C LEU A 222 -2.46 -15.68 7.65
N ASP A 223 -2.08 -16.96 7.70
CA ASP A 223 -1.74 -17.64 8.95
C ASP A 223 -0.61 -16.92 9.69
N ALA A 224 0.46 -16.53 8.98
CA ALA A 224 1.57 -15.78 9.57
C ALA A 224 1.11 -14.44 10.18
N MET A 225 0.34 -13.63 9.45
CA MET A 225 -0.10 -12.32 9.94
C MET A 225 -1.17 -12.42 11.04
N VAL A 226 -2.10 -13.38 10.94
CA VAL A 226 -3.13 -13.61 11.97
C VAL A 226 -2.52 -14.09 13.28
N VAL A 227 -1.55 -15.00 13.24
CA VAL A 227 -0.83 -15.44 14.45
C VAL A 227 -0.15 -14.27 15.13
N VAL A 228 0.57 -13.42 14.38
CA VAL A 228 1.20 -12.22 14.95
C VAL A 228 0.17 -11.25 15.55
N ARG A 229 -0.96 -11.02 14.87
CA ARG A 229 -2.06 -10.19 15.38
C ARG A 229 -2.66 -10.78 16.66
N ASP A 230 -2.99 -12.06 16.68
CA ASP A 230 -3.62 -12.71 17.83
C ASP A 230 -2.71 -12.72 19.06
N GLU A 231 -1.39 -12.81 18.87
CA GLU A 231 -0.40 -12.74 19.95
C GLU A 231 -0.23 -11.34 20.53
N LEU A 232 -0.16 -10.30 19.69
CA LEU A 232 0.27 -8.95 20.10
C LEU A 232 -0.83 -7.90 20.13
N ALA A 233 -1.90 -8.12 19.36
CA ALA A 233 -3.05 -7.23 19.22
C ALA A 233 -4.37 -8.03 19.22
N PRO A 234 -4.63 -8.88 20.24
CA PRO A 234 -5.75 -9.82 20.23
C PRO A 234 -7.09 -9.10 20.04
N GLY A 235 -7.87 -9.59 19.08
CA GLY A 235 -9.21 -9.08 18.79
C GLY A 235 -9.28 -7.84 17.90
N LYS A 236 -8.15 -7.24 17.50
CA LYS A 236 -8.16 -6.16 16.49
C LYS A 236 -8.50 -6.73 15.11
N PRO A 237 -9.26 -6.03 14.26
CA PRO A 237 -9.50 -6.48 12.89
C PRO A 237 -8.19 -6.52 12.07
N ILE A 238 -8.18 -7.30 10.99
CA ILE A 238 -7.05 -7.37 10.05
C ILE A 238 -7.51 -7.05 8.63
N TRP A 239 -6.84 -6.11 7.97
CA TRP A 239 -7.21 -5.63 6.64
C TRP A 239 -6.10 -5.90 5.62
N LEU A 240 -6.50 -6.22 4.40
CA LEU A 240 -5.65 -6.12 3.21
C LEU A 240 -5.90 -4.74 2.58
N THR A 241 -5.02 -3.78 2.85
CA THR A 241 -5.20 -2.36 2.49
C THR A 241 -4.65 -1.99 1.11
N GLU A 242 -3.79 -2.83 0.54
CA GLU A 242 -3.42 -2.83 -0.86
C GLU A 242 -3.27 -4.26 -1.36
N THR A 243 -4.04 -4.65 -2.37
CA THR A 243 -3.90 -6.00 -2.91
C THR A 243 -4.33 -6.18 -4.35
N SER A 244 -3.63 -7.04 -5.10
CA SER A 244 -3.91 -7.30 -6.51
C SER A 244 -3.47 -8.69 -6.98
N SER A 245 -3.59 -8.96 -8.29
CA SER A 245 -3.06 -10.17 -8.94
C SER A 245 -1.54 -10.17 -9.00
N ALA A 246 -0.96 -9.05 -9.41
CA ALA A 246 0.48 -8.88 -9.58
C ALA A 246 0.95 -7.49 -9.12
N VAL A 247 2.19 -7.39 -8.65
CA VAL A 247 2.83 -6.09 -8.35
C VAL A 247 3.24 -5.35 -9.64
N GLY A 248 3.80 -4.15 -9.52
CA GLY A 248 4.39 -3.42 -10.66
C GLY A 248 3.39 -2.74 -11.60
N GLY A 249 2.12 -2.67 -11.24
CA GLY A 249 1.07 -2.16 -12.12
C GLY A 249 0.21 -3.27 -12.75
N GLY A 250 0.50 -4.53 -12.43
CA GLY A 250 -0.26 -5.68 -12.90
C GLY A 250 0.34 -6.28 -14.17
N ALA A 251 0.05 -7.55 -14.43
CA ALA A 251 0.50 -8.24 -15.64
C ALA A 251 -0.39 -7.88 -16.84
N PRO A 252 0.14 -7.24 -17.91
CA PRO A 252 -0.62 -6.89 -19.10
C PRO A 252 -1.28 -8.11 -19.77
N GLU A 253 -2.44 -7.91 -20.39
CA GLU A 253 -3.22 -8.96 -21.07
C GLU A 253 -3.69 -10.13 -20.16
N MET A 254 -3.50 -10.02 -18.85
CA MET A 254 -3.99 -11.01 -17.87
C MET A 254 -4.71 -10.32 -16.71
N SER A 255 -4.08 -9.35 -16.06
CA SER A 255 -4.65 -8.64 -14.90
C SER A 255 -5.89 -7.79 -15.23
N ASN A 256 -6.04 -7.42 -16.51
CA ASN A 256 -7.19 -6.71 -17.08
C ASN A 256 -8.11 -7.63 -17.90
N ARG A 257 -8.09 -8.95 -17.65
CA ARG A 257 -8.91 -9.94 -18.35
C ARG A 257 -9.69 -10.79 -17.36
N TYR A 258 -10.64 -11.56 -17.89
CA TYR A 258 -11.47 -12.48 -17.10
C TYR A 258 -10.64 -13.43 -16.23
N VAL A 259 -9.45 -13.86 -16.69
CA VAL A 259 -8.58 -14.77 -15.94
C VAL A 259 -8.12 -14.18 -14.59
N ALA A 260 -8.01 -12.85 -14.45
CA ALA A 260 -7.74 -12.20 -13.16
C ALA A 260 -8.85 -12.42 -12.12
N GLY A 261 -10.06 -12.76 -12.57
CA GLY A 261 -11.20 -13.06 -11.72
C GLY A 261 -10.96 -14.28 -10.83
N PHE A 262 -10.18 -15.27 -11.27
CA PHE A 262 -9.89 -16.46 -10.45
C PHE A 262 -9.14 -16.09 -9.18
N LEU A 263 -7.99 -15.42 -9.32
CA LEU A 263 -7.22 -14.93 -8.18
C LEU A 263 -8.05 -13.97 -7.31
N TRP A 264 -8.78 -13.03 -7.92
CA TRP A 264 -9.57 -12.07 -7.15
C TRP A 264 -10.68 -12.70 -6.32
N MET A 265 -11.47 -13.60 -6.92
CA MET A 265 -12.56 -14.28 -6.22
C MET A 265 -12.05 -15.24 -5.14
N ASP A 266 -10.97 -15.96 -5.40
CA ASP A 266 -10.35 -16.84 -4.41
C ASP A 266 -9.85 -16.06 -3.21
N LYS A 267 -9.15 -14.93 -3.43
CA LYS A 267 -8.74 -14.03 -2.34
C LYS A 267 -9.89 -13.53 -1.51
N LEU A 268 -10.97 -13.04 -2.12
CA LEU A 268 -12.15 -12.61 -1.36
C LEU A 268 -12.73 -13.75 -0.51
N GLY A 269 -12.80 -14.97 -1.07
CA GLY A 269 -13.28 -16.15 -0.35
C GLY A 269 -12.37 -16.57 0.80
N LEU A 270 -11.06 -16.63 0.58
CA LEU A 270 -10.06 -16.98 1.59
C LEU A 270 -9.96 -15.91 2.67
N SER A 271 -9.90 -14.63 2.30
CA SER A 271 -9.90 -13.48 3.22
C SER A 271 -11.11 -13.53 4.13
N ALA A 272 -12.32 -13.67 3.59
CA ALA A 272 -13.54 -13.75 4.40
C ALA A 272 -13.56 -14.99 5.31
N ARG A 273 -13.04 -16.13 4.85
CA ARG A 273 -12.99 -17.37 5.63
C ARG A 273 -11.96 -17.33 6.76
N LEU A 274 -10.83 -16.65 6.54
CA LEU A 274 -9.68 -16.64 7.43
C LEU A 274 -9.57 -15.37 8.28
N GLY A 275 -10.66 -14.59 8.34
CA GLY A 275 -10.80 -13.51 9.32
C GLY A 275 -10.22 -12.16 8.90
N VAL A 276 -10.12 -11.89 7.60
CA VAL A 276 -9.84 -10.55 7.05
C VAL A 276 -11.16 -9.80 6.92
N ASP A 277 -11.23 -8.62 7.52
CA ASP A 277 -12.47 -7.83 7.57
C ASP A 277 -12.66 -6.95 6.32
N VAL A 278 -11.57 -6.43 5.75
CA VAL A 278 -11.59 -5.53 4.57
C VAL A 278 -10.49 -5.92 3.58
N VAL A 279 -10.83 -5.86 2.29
CA VAL A 279 -9.92 -6.12 1.17
C VAL A 279 -10.00 -4.96 0.17
N CYS A 280 -8.94 -4.16 0.11
CA CYS A 280 -8.79 -2.98 -0.74
C CYS A 280 -8.09 -3.34 -2.06
N ARG A 281 -8.85 -3.30 -3.16
CA ARG A 281 -8.34 -3.65 -4.50
C ARG A 281 -7.44 -2.55 -5.06
N GLN A 282 -6.20 -2.91 -5.34
CA GLN A 282 -5.28 -2.13 -6.15
C GLN A 282 -5.51 -2.46 -7.64
N THR A 283 -6.04 -1.54 -8.46
CA THR A 283 -6.58 -0.18 -8.18
C THR A 283 -8.01 -0.05 -8.70
N LEU A 284 -8.73 0.97 -8.25
CA LEU A 284 -9.98 1.38 -8.92
C LEU A 284 -9.71 1.85 -10.36
N TYR A 285 -8.65 2.65 -10.55
CA TYR A 285 -8.27 3.26 -11.82
C TYR A 285 -6.75 3.24 -11.98
N HIS A 286 -6.25 3.12 -13.22
CA HIS A 286 -4.83 3.09 -13.62
C HIS A 286 -4.06 1.78 -13.34
N GLY A 287 -3.20 1.36 -14.27
CA GLY A 287 -2.49 0.07 -14.24
C GLY A 287 -3.24 -1.05 -14.97
N ALA A 288 -2.53 -2.12 -15.32
CA ALA A 288 -3.12 -3.31 -15.92
C ALA A 288 -4.01 -4.09 -14.95
N TYR A 289 -3.92 -3.85 -13.65
CA TYR A 289 -4.81 -4.45 -12.64
C TYR A 289 -6.06 -3.62 -12.32
N ALA A 290 -6.26 -2.47 -12.99
CA ALA A 290 -7.34 -1.54 -12.67
C ALA A 290 -8.71 -2.17 -12.89
N LEU A 291 -9.68 -1.81 -12.05
CA LEU A 291 -11.08 -2.19 -12.25
C LEU A 291 -11.74 -1.41 -13.39
N LEU A 292 -11.33 -0.15 -13.58
CA LEU A 292 -11.82 0.74 -14.63
C LEU A 292 -10.70 1.00 -15.65
N ASP A 293 -11.01 0.84 -16.93
CA ASP A 293 -10.08 1.17 -18.02
C ASP A 293 -10.11 2.67 -18.36
N ARG A 294 -9.13 3.13 -19.15
CA ARG A 294 -9.08 4.52 -19.64
C ARG A 294 -10.06 4.79 -20.79
N THR A 295 -10.71 3.75 -21.31
CA THR A 295 -11.52 3.83 -22.51
C THR A 295 -12.91 3.30 -22.24
N SER A 296 -13.85 4.20 -21.95
CA SER A 296 -15.28 3.92 -22.08
C SER A 296 -15.65 3.68 -23.55
N LYS A 297 -15.12 2.62 -24.17
CA LYS A 297 -15.74 2.03 -25.33
C LYS A 297 -16.95 1.30 -24.80
N THR A 298 -18.11 1.95 -24.90
CA THR A 298 -19.40 1.27 -24.89
C THR A 298 -19.24 -0.05 -25.63
N LEU A 299 -19.50 -1.16 -24.93
CA LEU A 299 -19.60 -2.48 -25.53
C LEU A 299 -20.64 -2.37 -26.65
N SER A 300 -20.17 -2.34 -27.90
CA SER A 300 -20.99 -2.32 -29.11
C SER A 300 -21.42 -3.72 -29.49
#